data_AF-A0A2X2BY55-F1
#
_entry.id   AF-A0A2X2BY55-F1
#
_cell.length_a   1.000
_cell.length_b   1.000
_cell.length_c   1.000
_cell.angle_alpha   90.00
_cell.angle_beta   90.00
_cell.angle_gamma   90.00
#
_symmetry.space_group_name_H-M   'P 1'
#
loop_
_entity.id
_entity.type
_entity.pdbx_description
1 polymer ?
#
loop_
_entity_poly.entity_id
_entity_poly.type
_entity_poly.pdbx_seq_one_letter_code
_entity_poly.pdbx_strand_id
1 'polypeptide(L)'
;MTTMSKEEAAWVKRLQRVLDECPSDRIGAFTVGDHTVTLYDRSRDADIDAVGDVDFCKAVDLLDAEMGQLKFPFQMHSTAG
;
A
#
# COMPACT_ATOMS: atom_id res chain seq x y z
N MET A 1 -1.55 -25.03 0.46
CA MET A 1 -0.54 -23.96 0.52
C MET A 1 0.68 -24.41 -0.25
N THR A 2 1.21 -23.56 -1.11
CA THR A 2 2.50 -23.79 -1.77
C THR A 2 3.62 -23.30 -0.85
N THR A 3 4.76 -23.98 -0.84
CA THR A 3 5.89 -23.66 0.05
C THR A 3 6.91 -22.78 -0.68
N MET A 4 7.40 -21.74 0.01
CA MET A 4 8.47 -20.87 -0.50
C MET A 4 9.83 -21.59 -0.47
N SER A 5 10.73 -21.22 -1.37
CA SER A 5 12.14 -21.55 -1.28
C SER A 5 12.80 -20.89 -0.05
N LYS A 6 14.01 -21.33 0.31
CA LYS A 6 14.76 -20.72 1.41
C LYS A 6 15.13 -19.27 1.09
N GLU A 7 15.46 -19.02 -0.17
CA GLU A 7 15.84 -17.71 -0.71
C GLU A 7 14.66 -16.74 -0.68
N GLU A 8 13.48 -17.20 -1.11
CA GLU A 8 12.24 -16.42 -1.07
C GLU A 8 11.87 -16.05 0.37
N ALA A 9 11.87 -17.02 1.29
CA ALA A 9 11.56 -16.78 2.70
C ALA A 9 12.56 -15.80 3.35
N ALA A 10 13.85 -15.95 3.05
CA ALA A 10 14.89 -15.03 3.53
C ALA A 10 14.71 -13.62 2.95
N TRP A 11 14.29 -13.50 1.69
CA TRP A 11 14.00 -12.21 1.06
C TRP A 11 12.78 -11.53 1.69
N VAL A 12 11.66 -12.24 1.88
CA VAL A 12 10.47 -11.71 2.55
C VAL A 12 10.80 -11.20 3.96
N LYS A 13 11.60 -11.95 4.73
CA LYS A 13 12.01 -11.52 6.07
C LYS A 13 12.79 -10.21 6.07
N ARG A 14 13.64 -9.99 5.06
CA ARG A 14 14.37 -8.72 4.92
C ARG A 14 13.42 -7.59 4.53
N LEU A 15 12.51 -7.83 3.59
CA LEU A 15 11.52 -6.84 3.18
C LEU A 15 10.65 -6.43 4.37
N GLN A 16 10.14 -7.40 5.15
CA GLN A 16 9.36 -7.11 6.36
C GLN A 16 10.14 -6.23 7.35
N ARG A 17 11.41 -6.53 7.59
CA ARG A 17 12.25 -5.70 8.47
C ARG A 17 12.36 -4.26 7.99
N VAL A 18 12.53 -4.04 6.68
CA VAL A 18 12.58 -2.68 6.12
C VAL A 18 11.24 -1.95 6.36
N LEU A 19 10.12 -2.64 6.23
CA LEU A 19 8.79 -2.08 6.51
C LEU A 19 8.60 -1.80 8.01
N ASP A 20 9.07 -2.68 8.88
CA ASP A 20 8.99 -2.53 10.35
C ASP A 20 9.84 -1.35 10.85
N GLU A 21 10.88 -0.97 10.12
CA GLU A 21 11.74 0.20 10.40
C GLU A 21 11.13 1.53 9.89
N CYS A 22 9.90 1.52 9.37
CA CYS A 22 9.23 2.73 8.90
C CYS A 22 9.17 3.80 10.01
N PRO A 23 9.67 5.03 9.78
CA PRO A 23 9.76 6.06 10.81
C PRO A 23 8.44 6.83 11.03
N SER A 24 7.35 6.42 10.37
CA SER A 24 6.13 7.22 10.27
C SER A 24 4.88 6.38 10.46
N ASP A 25 4.04 6.83 11.38
CA ASP A 25 2.67 6.31 11.57
C ASP A 25 1.66 6.96 10.60
N ARG A 26 2.11 7.88 9.71
CA ARG A 26 1.26 8.59 8.75
C ARG A 26 1.19 7.93 7.37
N ILE A 27 1.94 6.86 7.14
CA ILE A 27 1.95 6.21 5.83
C ILE A 27 0.85 5.14 5.79
N GLY A 28 -0.17 5.37 4.96
CA GLY A 28 -1.09 4.35 4.47
C GLY A 28 -0.66 3.86 3.09
N ALA A 29 -1.16 2.71 2.66
CA ALA A 29 -0.89 2.19 1.33
C ALA A 29 -2.10 1.47 0.72
N PHE A 30 -2.30 1.60 -0.59
CA PHE A 30 -3.25 0.80 -1.34
C PHE A 30 -2.69 0.42 -2.71
N THR A 31 -3.30 -0.57 -3.35
CA THR A 31 -3.09 -0.86 -4.77
C THR A 31 -4.45 -0.95 -5.44
N VAL A 32 -4.52 -0.57 -6.72
CA VAL A 32 -5.69 -0.79 -7.59
C VAL A 32 -5.43 -1.94 -8.59
N GLY A 33 -4.31 -2.65 -8.44
CA GLY A 33 -3.81 -3.63 -9.40
C GLY A 33 -2.38 -3.32 -9.85
N ASP A 34 -1.89 -4.15 -10.76
CA ASP A 34 -0.56 -4.07 -11.38
C ASP A 34 0.62 -4.25 -10.41
N HIS A 35 1.76 -3.64 -10.72
CA HIS A 35 3.00 -3.72 -9.96
C HIS A 35 3.18 -2.54 -9.01
N THR A 36 2.14 -1.74 -8.77
CA THR A 36 2.26 -0.46 -8.08
C THR A 36 1.46 -0.44 -6.78
N VAL A 37 2.09 0.09 -5.73
CA VAL A 37 1.46 0.41 -4.44
C VAL A 37 1.59 1.91 -4.23
N THR A 38 0.46 2.59 -4.09
CA THR A 38 0.40 4.02 -3.77
C THR A 38 0.47 4.19 -2.26
N LEU A 39 1.33 5.10 -1.81
CA LEU A 39 1.45 5.55 -0.44
C LEU A 39 0.66 6.84 -0.28
N TYR A 40 -0.09 6.98 0.81
CA TYR A 40 -0.90 8.17 1.08
C TYR A 40 -0.81 8.57 2.56
N ASP A 41 -1.21 9.81 2.86
CA ASP A 41 -1.23 10.32 4.23
C ASP A 41 -2.48 9.83 4.98
N ARG A 42 -2.32 8.80 5.80
CA ARG A 42 -3.41 8.21 6.57
C ARG A 42 -3.93 9.08 7.71
N SER A 43 -3.25 10.19 8.04
CA SER A 43 -3.85 11.18 8.95
C SER A 43 -5.11 11.84 8.35
N ARG A 44 -5.33 11.65 7.05
CA ARG A 44 -6.48 12.11 6.28
C ARG A 44 -7.57 11.04 6.12
N ASP A 45 -7.46 9.86 6.75
CA ASP A 45 -8.42 8.75 6.59
C ASP A 45 -9.88 9.22 6.77
N ALA A 46 -10.15 10.00 7.82
CA ALA A 46 -11.51 10.51 8.07
C ALA A 46 -12.01 11.48 6.98
N ASP A 47 -11.11 12.28 6.40
CA ASP A 47 -11.46 13.19 5.30
C ASP A 47 -11.70 12.40 4.01
N ILE A 48 -10.87 11.38 3.75
CA ILE A 48 -10.96 10.47 2.60
C ILE A 48 -12.28 9.71 2.64
N ASP A 49 -12.62 9.12 3.80
CA ASP A 49 -13.87 8.40 4.01
C ASP A 49 -15.10 9.33 3.89
N ALA A 50 -14.96 10.61 4.24
CA ALA A 50 -16.02 11.60 4.16
C ALA A 50 -16.31 12.12 2.74
N VAL A 51 -15.43 11.89 1.75
CA VAL A 51 -15.67 12.30 0.36
C VAL A 51 -16.95 11.64 -0.17
N GLY A 52 -17.17 10.36 0.15
CA GLY A 52 -18.33 9.59 -0.31
C GLY A 52 -18.40 9.41 -1.83
N ASP A 53 -19.22 8.45 -2.29
CA ASP A 53 -19.58 8.23 -3.70
C ASP A 53 -18.42 8.02 -4.72
N VAL A 54 -17.19 7.85 -4.27
CA VAL A 54 -16.01 7.55 -5.11
C VAL A 54 -15.16 6.43 -4.51
N ASP A 55 -14.38 5.76 -5.34
CA ASP A 55 -13.39 4.79 -4.88
C ASP A 55 -12.34 5.45 -3.97
N PHE A 56 -11.84 4.72 -2.99
CA PHE A 56 -10.84 5.22 -2.02
C PHE A 56 -9.64 5.89 -2.71
N CYS A 57 -9.13 5.30 -3.80
CA CYS A 57 -8.03 5.87 -4.57
C CYS A 57 -8.37 7.24 -5.17
N LYS A 58 -9.61 7.45 -5.62
CA LYS A 58 -10.08 8.74 -6.14
C LYS A 58 -10.28 9.77 -5.05
N ALA A 59 -10.75 9.37 -3.87
CA ALA A 59 -10.82 10.26 -2.72
C ALA A 59 -9.42 10.74 -2.28
N VAL A 60 -8.42 9.85 -2.28
CA VAL A 60 -7.01 10.21 -2.03
C VAL A 60 -6.51 11.24 -3.05
N ASP A 61 -6.76 11.01 -4.35
CA ASP A 61 -6.38 11.95 -5.41
C ASP A 61 -7.05 13.32 -5.23
N LEU A 62 -8.35 13.34 -4.93
CA LEU A 62 -9.15 14.57 -4.76
C LEU A 62 -8.69 15.41 -3.57
N LEU A 63 -8.18 14.77 -2.51
CA LEU A 63 -7.72 15.43 -1.29
C LEU A 63 -6.23 15.77 -1.28
N ASP A 64 -5.53 15.51 -2.40
CA ASP A 64 -4.07 15.67 -2.55
C ASP A 64 -3.31 14.93 -1.44
N ALA A 65 -3.76 13.72 -1.11
CA ALA A 65 -3.24 12.92 -0.01
C ALA A 65 -2.18 11.89 -0.45
N GLU A 66 -1.86 11.79 -1.74
CA GLU A 66 -0.80 10.90 -2.24
C GLU A 66 0.58 11.38 -1.77
N MET A 67 1.40 10.45 -1.26
CA MET A 67 2.77 10.70 -0.80
C MET A 67 3.84 10.12 -1.73
N GLY A 68 3.45 9.21 -2.63
CA GLY A 68 4.35 8.59 -3.60
C GLY A 68 3.96 7.14 -3.91
N GLN A 69 4.83 6.43 -4.63
CA GLN A 69 4.54 5.09 -5.13
C GLN A 69 5.74 4.15 -4.99
N LEU A 70 5.44 2.88 -4.73
CA LEU A 70 6.39 1.77 -4.77
C LEU A 70 6.10 0.88 -5.97
N LYS A 71 7.15 0.48 -6.68
CA LYS A 71 7.07 -0.46 -7.81
C LYS A 71 7.61 -1.83 -7.40
N PHE A 72 6.74 -2.82 -7.37
CA PHE A 72 7.06 -4.21 -7.07
C PHE A 72 7.50 -4.97 -8.34
N PRO A 73 8.34 -6.00 -8.21
CA PRO A 73 8.74 -6.83 -9.35
C PRO A 73 7.72 -7.91 -9.72
N PHE A 74 6.58 -7.97 -9.02
CA PHE A 74 5.52 -8.97 -9.19
C PHE A 74 4.14 -8.33 -8.99
N GLN A 75 3.09 -9.05 -9.41
CA GLN A 75 1.70 -8.61 -9.36
C GLN A 75 1.22 -8.35 -7.92
N MET A 76 0.65 -7.16 -7.73
CA MET A 76 -0.07 -6.74 -6.52
C MET A 76 -1.55 -6.63 -6.88
N HIS A 77 -2.35 -7.54 -6.37
CA HIS A 77 -3.80 -7.48 -6.56
C HIS A 77 -4.45 -6.70 -5.42
N SER A 78 -5.37 -5.80 -5.78
CA SER A 78 -6.33 -5.26 -4.83
C SER A 78 -7.42 -6.30 -4.62
N THR A 79 -7.39 -7.01 -3.50
CA THR A 79 -8.40 -8.00 -3.17
C THR A 79 -9.27 -7.46 -2.04
N ALA A 80 -10.39 -6.83 -2.40
CA ALA A 80 -11.53 -6.65 -1.49
C ALA A 80 -12.46 -7.85 -1.64
N GLY A 81 -12.93 -8.41 -0.52
CA GLY A 81 -13.82 -9.57 -0.46
C GLY A 81 -14.63 -9.55 0.82
#